data_AF-A0A3Q0J496-F1
#
_entry.id   AF-A0A3Q0J496-F1
#
_cell.length_a   1.000
_cell.length_b   1.000
_cell.length_c   1.000
_cell.angle_alpha   90.00
_cell.angle_beta   90.00
_cell.angle_gamma   90.00
#
_symmetry.space_group_name_H-M   'P 1'
#
loop_
_entity.id
_entity.type
_entity.pdbx_description
1 polymer ?
#
loop_
_entity_poly.entity_id
_entity_poly.type
_entity_poly.pdbx_seq_one_letter_code
_entity_poly.pdbx_strand_id
1 'polypeptide(L)'
;MWFGVRLLLILIWPLTRIRSLSYRHKPLPPITNQLLLNSAQKTALLIRTKQVSCVKVVEAFITRIRQVNPMLNAVVDERFNLALEEAKQVDILLAASTKSVEEIGRDTPLLGVPLTVKESVAVKGERNIRDNARA
;
A
#
# COMPACT_ATOMS: atom_id res chain seq x y z
N MET A 1 -0.14 38.43 -32.81
CA MET A 1 -0.54 37.55 -31.69
C MET A 1 0.58 36.60 -31.21
N TRP A 2 1.42 36.04 -32.10
CA TRP A 2 2.49 35.09 -31.73
C TRP A 2 3.73 35.68 -31.03
N PHE A 3 4.10 36.94 -31.32
CA PHE A 3 5.27 37.58 -30.72
C PHE A 3 5.15 37.80 -29.21
N GLY A 4 3.95 38.16 -28.73
CA GLY A 4 3.69 38.33 -27.29
C GLY A 4 3.79 37.02 -26.49
N VAL A 5 3.35 35.91 -27.09
CA VAL A 5 3.43 34.57 -26.47
C VAL A 5 4.88 34.11 -26.35
N ARG A 6 5.71 34.36 -27.37
CA ARG A 6 7.15 34.06 -27.32
C ARG A 6 7.89 34.85 -26.24
N LEU A 7 7.58 36.14 -26.08
CA LEU A 7 8.19 36.97 -25.04
C LEU A 7 7.82 36.48 -23.63
N LEU A 8 6.55 36.10 -23.44
CA LEU A 8 6.05 35.51 -22.20
C LEU A 8 6.77 34.20 -21.86
N LEU A 9 6.94 33.30 -22.84
CA LEU A 9 7.62 32.03 -22.63
C LEU A 9 9.11 32.20 -22.32
N ILE A 10 9.79 33.19 -22.90
CA ILE A 10 11.20 33.51 -22.61
C ILE A 10 11.39 33.97 -21.15
N LEU A 11 10.40 34.66 -20.57
CA LEU A 11 10.44 35.10 -19.17
C LEU A 11 10.05 33.98 -18.20
N ILE A 12 9.04 33.17 -18.55
CA ILE A 12 8.56 32.07 -17.70
C ILE A 12 9.55 30.90 -17.68
N TRP A 13 10.17 30.56 -18.81
CA TRP A 13 11.07 29.41 -18.93
C TRP A 13 12.23 29.41 -17.92
N PRO A 14 13.07 30.46 -17.77
CA PRO A 14 14.15 30.47 -16.78
C PRO A 14 13.61 30.42 -15.35
N LEU A 15 12.49 31.09 -15.06
CA LEU A 15 11.81 31.02 -13.75
C LEU A 15 11.35 29.59 -13.42
N THR A 16 10.71 28.91 -14.37
CA THR A 16 10.29 27.51 -14.20
C THR A 16 11.48 26.56 -14.07
N ARG A 17 12.59 26.83 -14.77
CA ARG A 17 13.84 26.04 -14.68
C ARG A 17 14.54 26.21 -13.34
N ILE A 18 14.61 27.44 -12.81
CA ILE A 18 15.18 27.72 -11.47
C ILE A 18 14.30 27.09 -10.38
N ARG A 19 12.98 27.20 -10.53
CA ARG A 19 12.02 26.58 -9.62
C ARG A 19 12.05 25.05 -9.71
N SER A 20 12.26 24.46 -10.89
CA SER A 20 12.41 23.01 -11.06
C SER A 20 13.74 22.50 -10.53
N LEU A 21 14.84 23.27 -10.66
CA LEU A 21 16.13 22.96 -10.02
C LEU A 21 16.05 23.02 -8.48
N SER A 22 15.14 23.85 -7.96
CA SER A 22 14.85 23.96 -6.52
C SER A 22 13.78 22.96 -6.05
N TYR A 23 13.07 22.31 -6.98
CA TYR A 23 12.08 21.27 -6.69
C TYR A 23 12.81 19.96 -6.34
N ARG A 24 13.47 19.96 -5.19
CA ARG A 24 14.02 18.75 -4.60
C ARG A 24 12.86 17.89 -4.13
N HIS A 25 12.74 16.68 -4.68
CA HIS A 25 11.89 15.67 -4.08
C HIS A 25 12.29 15.51 -2.61
N LYS A 26 11.34 15.77 -1.70
CA LYS A 26 11.55 15.49 -0.28
C LYS A 26 11.78 13.98 -0.15
N PRO A 27 12.89 13.53 0.47
CA PRO A 27 13.13 12.11 0.66
C PRO A 27 12.02 11.52 1.53
N LEU A 28 11.65 10.26 1.25
CA LEU A 28 10.68 9.56 2.07
C LEU A 28 11.25 9.37 3.49
N PRO A 29 10.39 9.39 4.52
CA PRO A 29 10.83 9.06 5.86
C PRO A 29 11.38 7.62 5.90
N PRO A 30 12.42 7.36 6.70
CA PRO A 30 13.04 6.04 6.79
C PRO A 30 12.05 5.00 7.32
N ILE A 31 12.29 3.73 6.98
CA ILE A 31 11.49 2.61 7.49
C ILE A 31 11.97 2.29 8.91
N THR A 32 11.10 2.48 9.89
CA THR A 32 11.41 2.22 11.31
C THR A 32 10.93 0.83 11.77
N ASN A 33 9.83 0.34 11.20
CA ASN A 33 9.25 -0.95 11.57
C ASN A 33 9.84 -2.08 10.72
N GLN A 34 10.55 -3.01 11.38
CA GLN A 34 11.21 -4.16 10.76
C GLN A 34 10.22 -5.14 10.08
N LEU A 35 8.95 -5.17 10.51
CA LEU A 35 7.93 -6.01 9.86
C LEU A 35 7.73 -5.65 8.39
N LEU A 36 7.95 -4.39 8.02
CA LEU A 36 7.82 -3.88 6.65
C LEU A 36 8.93 -4.37 5.71
N LEU A 37 10.02 -4.91 6.26
CA LEU A 37 11.18 -5.41 5.52
C LEU A 37 11.15 -6.93 5.33
N ASN A 38 10.16 -7.62 5.91
CA ASN A 38 10.03 -9.05 5.77
C ASN A 38 9.50 -9.43 4.37
N SER A 39 9.96 -10.56 3.82
CA SER A 39 9.33 -11.15 2.64
C SER A 39 7.92 -11.65 2.97
N ALA A 40 7.10 -11.84 1.93
CA ALA A 40 5.76 -12.41 2.08
C ALA A 40 5.78 -13.80 2.75
N GLN A 41 6.71 -14.66 2.32
CA GLN A 41 6.91 -16.00 2.90
C GLN A 41 7.28 -15.94 4.37
N LYS A 42 8.20 -15.03 4.74
CA LYS A 42 8.61 -14.85 6.13
C LYS A 42 7.47 -14.30 6.97
N THR A 43 6.71 -13.34 6.46
CA THR A 43 5.53 -12.78 7.14
C THR A 43 4.48 -13.86 7.39
N ALA A 44 4.14 -14.65 6.37
CA ALA A 44 3.22 -15.78 6.51
C ALA A 44 3.72 -16.79 7.55
N LEU A 45 5.01 -17.11 7.55
CA LEU A 45 5.64 -17.99 8.54
C LEU A 45 5.50 -17.45 9.96
N LEU A 46 5.82 -16.17 10.18
CA LEU A 46 5.71 -15.52 11.49
C LEU A 46 4.27 -15.51 12.00
N ILE A 47 3.30 -15.28 11.12
CA ILE A 47 1.86 -15.30 11.46
C ILE A 47 1.41 -16.71 11.84
N ARG A 48 1.65 -17.73 11.00
CA ARG A 48 1.19 -19.10 11.28
C ARG A 48 1.88 -19.74 12.49
N THR A 49 3.11 -19.31 12.80
CA THR A 49 3.83 -19.70 14.03
C THR A 49 3.47 -18.83 15.25
N LYS A 50 2.52 -17.90 15.09
CA LYS A 50 2.02 -17.00 16.14
C LYS A 50 3.09 -16.10 16.77
N GLN A 51 4.22 -15.88 16.09
CA GLN A 51 5.27 -14.95 16.53
C GLN A 51 4.87 -13.49 16.36
N VAL A 52 3.99 -13.21 15.40
CA VAL A 52 3.37 -11.90 15.19
C VAL A 52 1.89 -12.10 14.89
N SER A 53 1.03 -11.20 15.39
CA SER A 53 -0.39 -11.21 15.01
C SER A 53 -0.58 -10.62 13.61
N CYS A 54 -1.55 -11.16 12.87
CA CYS A 54 -1.94 -10.67 11.56
C CYS A 54 -2.37 -9.20 11.65
N VAL A 55 -3.12 -8.83 12.69
CA VAL A 55 -3.55 -7.44 12.94
C VAL A 55 -2.35 -6.51 13.05
N LYS A 56 -1.32 -6.87 13.82
CA LYS A 56 -0.14 -6.02 14.01
C LYS A 56 0.66 -5.83 12.71
N VAL A 57 0.68 -6.85 11.85
CA VAL A 57 1.28 -6.73 10.51
C VAL A 57 0.48 -5.73 9.67
N VAL A 58 -0.85 -5.88 9.58
CA VAL A 58 -1.70 -4.97 8.79
C VAL A 58 -1.62 -3.53 9.31
N GLU A 59 -1.66 -3.31 10.62
CA GLU A 59 -1.49 -2.00 11.25
C GLU A 59 -0.16 -1.34 10.90
N ALA A 60 0.93 -2.12 10.84
CA ALA A 60 2.24 -1.62 10.44
C ALA A 60 2.23 -1.10 9.00
N PHE A 61 1.62 -1.83 8.08
CA PHE A 61 1.49 -1.40 6.67
C PHE A 61 0.58 -0.18 6.53
N ILE A 62 -0.57 -0.14 7.21
CA ILE A 62 -1.47 1.03 7.21
C ILE A 62 -0.75 2.27 7.72
N THR A 63 -0.01 2.14 8.82
CA THR A 63 0.77 3.25 9.39
C THR A 63 1.80 3.75 8.40
N ARG A 64 2.49 2.84 7.69
CA ARG A 64 3.44 3.23 6.66
C ARG A 64 2.77 3.93 5.49
N ILE A 65 1.64 3.41 5.01
CA ILE A 65 0.88 4.01 3.90
C ILE A 65 0.47 5.43 4.27
N ARG A 66 -0.11 5.66 5.45
CA ARG A 66 -0.48 7.01 5.92
C ARG A 66 0.71 7.96 5.99
N GLN A 67 1.89 7.44 6.32
CA GLN A 67 3.12 8.24 6.41
C GLN A 67 3.66 8.67 5.03
N VAL A 68 3.57 7.80 4.00
CA VAL A 68 4.25 8.05 2.71
C VAL A 68 3.32 8.35 1.55
N ASN A 69 2.06 7.93 1.60
CA ASN A 69 1.11 8.16 0.50
C ASN A 69 0.90 9.64 0.18
N PRO A 70 0.90 10.60 1.13
CA PRO A 70 0.85 12.03 0.79
C PRO A 70 2.00 12.53 -0.08
N MET A 71 3.12 11.81 -0.11
CA MET A 71 4.30 12.13 -0.93
C MET A 71 4.33 11.35 -2.25
N LEU A 72 3.76 10.14 -2.27
CA LEU A 72 3.79 9.23 -3.42
C LEU A 72 2.54 9.27 -4.28
N ASN A 73 1.38 9.58 -3.69
CA ASN A 73 0.07 9.49 -4.31
C ASN A 73 -0.17 8.15 -5.03
N ALA A 74 0.16 7.04 -4.35
CA ALA A 74 0.17 5.69 -4.92
C ALA A 74 -1.07 4.85 -4.56
N VAL A 75 -1.75 5.19 -3.45
CA VAL A 75 -2.99 4.54 -3.01
C VAL A 75 -4.14 5.51 -3.23
N VAL A 76 -5.14 5.06 -4.01
CA VAL A 76 -6.28 5.87 -4.45
C VAL A 76 -7.53 5.60 -3.59
N ASP A 77 -7.74 4.36 -3.17
CA ASP A 77 -8.84 3.95 -2.28
C ASP A 77 -8.30 3.12 -1.11
N GLU A 78 -8.93 3.25 0.06
CA GLU A 78 -8.44 2.70 1.33
C GLU A 78 -9.44 1.72 1.96
N ARG A 79 -9.15 0.41 1.89
CA ARG A 79 -9.93 -0.67 2.51
C ARG A 79 -9.45 -1.03 3.93
N PHE A 80 -8.94 -0.06 4.69
CA PHE A 80 -8.19 -0.33 5.92
C PHE A 80 -9.01 -0.99 7.02
N ASN A 81 -10.26 -0.56 7.22
CA ASN A 81 -11.12 -1.11 8.28
C ASN A 81 -11.44 -2.59 8.02
N LEU A 82 -11.86 -2.92 6.80
CA LEU A 82 -12.15 -4.30 6.40
C LEU A 82 -10.88 -5.17 6.44
N ALA A 83 -9.71 -4.65 6.02
CA ALA A 83 -8.45 -5.38 6.12
C ALA A 83 -8.07 -5.70 7.58
N LEU A 84 -8.35 -4.80 8.54
CA LEU A 84 -8.15 -5.05 9.96
C LEU A 84 -9.14 -6.08 10.52
N GLU A 85 -10.40 -6.07 10.07
CA GLU A 85 -11.40 -7.07 10.43
C GLU A 85 -11.01 -8.47 9.92
N GLU A 86 -10.60 -8.58 8.66
CA GLU A 86 -10.09 -9.83 8.06
C GLU A 86 -8.85 -10.33 8.80
N ALA A 87 -7.93 -9.42 9.19
CA ALA A 87 -6.76 -9.79 9.98
C ALA A 87 -7.13 -10.34 11.36
N LYS A 88 -8.12 -9.75 12.04
CA LYS A 88 -8.64 -10.26 13.31
C LYS A 88 -9.23 -11.67 13.14
N GLN A 89 -9.96 -11.89 12.05
CA GLN A 89 -10.51 -13.22 11.75
C GLN A 89 -9.40 -14.26 11.55
N VAL A 90 -8.32 -13.91 10.85
CA VAL A 90 -7.14 -14.79 10.71
C VAL A 90 -6.53 -15.13 12.07
N ASP A 91 -6.35 -14.14 12.95
CA ASP A 91 -5.81 -14.37 14.29
C ASP A 91 -6.73 -15.29 15.12
N ILE A 92 -8.05 -15.13 15.04
CA ILE A 92 -9.04 -16.01 15.69
C ILE A 92 -8.97 -17.43 15.11
N LEU A 93 -8.92 -17.56 13.79
CA LEU A 93 -8.83 -18.86 13.11
C LEU A 93 -7.56 -19.60 13.52
N LEU A 94 -6.42 -18.90 13.60
CA LEU A 94 -5.16 -19.49 14.05
C LEU A 94 -5.20 -19.89 15.53
N ALA A 95 -5.91 -19.14 16.37
CA ALA A 95 -6.10 -19.48 17.77
C ALA A 95 -6.95 -20.75 17.94
N ALA A 96 -8.01 -20.91 17.13
CA ALA A 96 -8.92 -22.05 17.17
C ALA A 96 -8.47 -23.26 16.32
N SER A 97 -7.48 -23.09 15.43
CA SER A 97 -7.04 -24.13 14.50
C SER A 97 -6.38 -25.31 15.21
N THR A 98 -6.79 -26.52 14.82
CA THR A 98 -6.13 -27.78 15.19
C THR A 98 -5.08 -28.25 14.18
N LYS A 99 -4.99 -27.58 13.01
CA LYS A 99 -4.02 -27.90 11.96
C LYS A 99 -2.59 -27.60 12.40
N SER A 100 -1.65 -28.41 11.91
CA SER A 100 -0.22 -28.14 12.11
C SER A 100 0.24 -26.91 11.32
N VAL A 101 1.39 -26.36 11.69
CA VAL A 101 1.98 -25.20 10.97
C VAL A 101 2.26 -25.53 9.50
N GLU A 102 2.68 -26.76 9.23
CA GLU A 102 2.99 -27.29 7.90
C GLU A 102 1.73 -27.43 7.05
N GLU A 103 0.64 -27.94 7.64
CA GLU A 103 -0.66 -28.05 6.97
C GLU A 103 -1.21 -26.66 6.59
N ILE A 104 -1.15 -25.70 7.51
CA ILE A 104 -1.54 -24.31 7.24
C ILE A 104 -0.66 -23.71 6.13
N GLY A 105 0.65 -23.98 6.17
CA GLY A 105 1.59 -23.51 5.16
C GLY A 105 1.34 -24.09 3.77
N ARG A 106 0.85 -25.32 3.68
CA ARG A 106 0.48 -25.97 2.41
C ARG A 106 -0.86 -25.48 1.89
N ASP A 107 -1.88 -25.43 2.75
CA ASP A 107 -3.25 -25.10 2.35
C ASP A 107 -3.41 -23.59 2.09
N THR A 108 -2.71 -22.76 2.87
CA THR A 108 -2.81 -21.31 2.85
C THR A 108 -1.42 -20.65 2.94
N PRO A 109 -0.60 -20.73 1.89
CA PRO A 109 0.80 -20.32 1.92
C PRO A 109 1.04 -18.84 2.23
N LEU A 110 0.05 -17.97 1.94
CA LEU A 110 0.08 -16.53 2.15
C LEU A 110 -0.93 -16.05 3.21
N LEU A 111 -1.35 -16.93 4.13
CA LEU A 111 -2.30 -16.57 5.18
C LEU A 111 -1.86 -15.32 5.95
N GLY A 112 -2.73 -14.32 5.99
CA GLY A 112 -2.51 -13.06 6.72
C GLY A 112 -1.51 -12.09 6.09
N VAL A 113 -0.95 -12.39 4.90
CA VAL A 113 -0.06 -11.46 4.20
C VAL A 113 -0.88 -10.33 3.57
N PRO A 114 -0.61 -9.04 3.92
CA PRO A 114 -1.31 -7.92 3.30
C PRO A 114 -0.96 -7.80 1.82
N LEU A 115 -1.95 -7.45 1.00
CA LEU A 115 -1.75 -7.19 -0.43
C LEU A 115 -2.55 -5.98 -0.90
N THR A 116 -2.11 -5.37 -1.99
CA THR A 116 -2.83 -4.30 -2.67
C THR A 116 -3.24 -4.78 -4.07
N VAL A 117 -4.37 -4.28 -4.55
CA VAL A 117 -4.90 -4.62 -5.87
C VAL A 117 -4.92 -3.34 -6.70
N LYS A 118 -4.47 -3.43 -7.95
CA LYS A 118 -4.54 -2.31 -8.88
C LYS A 118 -6.01 -2.01 -9.19
N GLU A 119 -6.41 -0.74 -9.11
CA GLU A 119 -7.79 -0.27 -9.31
C GLU A 119 -8.47 -0.78 -10.60
N SER A 120 -7.70 -1.06 -11.66
CA SER A 120 -8.23 -1.64 -12.92
C SER A 120 -8.75 -3.08 -12.79
N VAL A 121 -8.52 -3.72 -11.64
CA VAL A 121 -8.99 -5.07 -11.30
C VAL A 121 -10.17 -4.94 -10.35
N ALA A 122 -11.29 -5.57 -10.70
CA ALA A 122 -12.50 -5.50 -9.91
C ALA A 122 -12.32 -6.17 -8.54
N VAL A 123 -12.71 -5.46 -7.48
CA VAL A 123 -12.80 -5.98 -6.12
C VAL A 123 -14.23 -5.80 -5.65
N LYS A 124 -14.83 -6.84 -5.09
CA LYS A 124 -16.23 -6.81 -4.66
C LYS A 124 -16.44 -5.73 -3.60
N GLY A 125 -17.38 -4.82 -3.88
CA GLY A 125 -17.71 -3.71 -2.96
C GLY A 125 -16.84 -2.46 -3.11
N GLU A 126 -15.84 -2.49 -4.00
CA GLU A 126 -14.94 -1.36 -4.25
C GLU A 126 -15.24 -0.71 -5.62
N ARG A 127 -14.83 0.56 -5.77
CA ARG A 127 -14.92 1.27 -7.05
C ARG A 127 -13.88 0.75 -8.05
N ASN A 128 -14.25 0.74 -9.32
CA ASN A 128 -13.37 0.32 -10.42
C ASN A 128 -13.55 1.25 -11.63
N ILE A 129 -12.44 1.69 -12.23
CA ILE A 129 -12.43 2.56 -13.42
C ILE A 129 -13.25 1.95 -14.57
N ARG A 130 -13.23 0.63 -14.73
CA ARG A 130 -13.91 -0.05 -15.83
C ARG A 130 -15.43 0.00 -15.74
N ASP A 131 -15.97 0.11 -14.54
CA ASP A 131 -17.41 0.19 -14.32
C ASP A 131 -17.92 1.61 -14.59
N ASN A 132 -17.08 2.63 -14.34
CA ASN A 132 -17.37 4.03 -14.67
C ASN A 132 -17.30 4.34 -16.18
N ALA A 133 -16.53 3.58 -16.96
CA ALA A 133 -16.40 3.80 -18.41
C ALA A 133 -17.59 3.25 -19.23
N ARG A 134 -18.56 2.61 -18.57
CA ARG A 134 -19.76 2.02 -19.19
C ARG A 134 -21.06 2.78 -18.85
N ALA A 135 -20.96 3.93 -18.17
CA ALA A 135 -22.06 4.82 -17.82
C ALA A 135 -22.12 6.05 -18.73
#